data_AF-S0F2S3-F1
#
_entry.id   AF-S0F2S3-F1
#
_cell.length_a   1.000
_cell.length_b   1.000
_cell.length_c   1.000
_cell.angle_alpha   90.00
_cell.angle_beta   90.00
_cell.angle_gamma   90.00
#
_symmetry.space_group_name_H-M   'P 1'
#
loop_
_entity.id
_entity.type
_entity.pdbx_description
1 polymer ?
#
loop_
_entity_poly.entity_id
_entity_poly.type
_entity_poly.pdbx_seq_one_letter_code
_entity_poly.pdbx_strand_id
1 'polypeptide(L)'
;MWRFDSVFAYGFDQVFEQFLRYYPDLDERDALYKACVESVRLDYNTIRSNAAAVGDWLEGKSEKDVLDALAAAPEGASAADVGPVIEAVAYVRHAGPFDWYYSRMFGIGLIQVMAKVGVDLSITNAEAWADAMKMEKSKFAAEMGAYLSSMERLKQAEQIFAESTAREAKKTAERLAARAQAAAKEADQLEKEDELEVEAPTTSV
;
A
#
# COMPACT_ATOMS: atom_id res chain seq x y z
N MET A 1 -28.29 3.85 -4.55
CA MET A 1 -28.07 2.80 -3.55
C MET A 1 -26.58 2.47 -3.54
N TRP A 2 -26.05 1.87 -2.47
CA TRP A 2 -24.69 1.34 -2.50
C TRP A 2 -24.64 0.12 -3.42
N ARG A 3 -23.60 0.02 -4.23
CA ARG A 3 -23.37 -1.07 -5.18
C ARG A 3 -21.92 -1.51 -5.09
N PHE A 4 -21.71 -2.81 -5.15
CA PHE A 4 -20.39 -3.39 -5.35
C PHE A 4 -20.04 -3.33 -6.84
N ASP A 5 -18.80 -2.92 -7.13
CA ASP A 5 -18.23 -2.91 -8.48
C ASP A 5 -16.71 -3.10 -8.43
N SER A 6 -16.10 -3.32 -9.59
CA SER A 6 -14.68 -3.61 -9.70
C SER A 6 -13.78 -2.45 -9.30
N VAL A 7 -14.22 -1.19 -9.46
CA VAL A 7 -13.47 0.00 -9.04
C VAL A 7 -13.48 0.13 -7.51
N PHE A 8 -14.61 -0.16 -6.86
CA PHE A 8 -14.67 -0.31 -5.41
C PHE A 8 -13.70 -1.38 -4.89
N ALA A 9 -13.71 -2.57 -5.51
CA ALA A 9 -12.84 -3.68 -5.12
C ALA A 9 -11.36 -3.31 -5.29
N TYR A 10 -11.01 -2.70 -6.42
CA TYR A 10 -9.66 -2.21 -6.69
C TYR A 10 -9.23 -1.15 -5.67
N GLY A 11 -10.08 -0.18 -5.34
CA GLY A 11 -9.76 0.81 -4.32
C GLY A 11 -9.58 0.23 -2.93
N PHE A 12 -10.38 -0.77 -2.55
CA PHE A 12 -10.18 -1.51 -1.30
C PHE A 12 -8.83 -2.22 -1.28
N ASP A 13 -8.52 -2.94 -2.36
CA ASP A 13 -7.26 -3.68 -2.51
C ASP A 13 -6.03 -2.76 -2.43
N GLN A 14 -6.06 -1.68 -3.19
CA GLN A 14 -4.98 -0.72 -3.27
C GLN A 14 -4.81 0.11 -1.98
N VAL A 15 -5.89 0.41 -1.24
CA VAL A 15 -5.74 1.02 0.10
C VAL A 15 -4.89 0.14 0.99
N PHE A 16 -5.17 -1.16 1.04
CA PHE A 16 -4.41 -2.05 1.91
C PHE A 16 -2.97 -2.21 1.42
N GLU A 17 -2.76 -2.33 0.11
CA GLU A 17 -1.40 -2.41 -0.43
C GLU A 17 -0.60 -1.14 -0.10
N GLN A 18 -1.15 0.06 -0.31
CA GLN A 18 -0.44 1.31 -0.05
C GLN A 18 -0.25 1.60 1.44
N PHE A 19 -1.26 1.32 2.28
CA PHE A 19 -1.22 1.67 3.70
C PHE A 19 -0.44 0.64 4.53
N LEU A 20 -0.38 -0.61 4.08
CA LEU A 20 0.37 -1.70 4.74
C LEU A 20 1.65 -2.10 4.00
N ARG A 21 2.13 -1.30 3.03
CA ARG A 21 3.37 -1.60 2.28
C ARG A 21 4.60 -1.79 3.17
N TYR A 22 4.59 -1.25 4.39
CA TYR A 22 5.68 -1.36 5.37
C TYR A 22 5.40 -2.34 6.50
N TYR A 23 4.28 -3.06 6.45
CA TYR A 23 4.02 -4.11 7.42
C TYR A 23 5.07 -5.22 7.22
N PRO A 24 5.80 -5.62 8.28
CA PRO A 24 7.02 -6.42 8.13
C PRO A 24 6.77 -7.88 7.73
N ASP A 25 5.58 -8.42 8.02
CA ASP A 25 5.22 -9.80 7.76
C ASP A 25 4.11 -9.87 6.68
N LEU A 26 4.42 -10.47 5.54
CA LEU A 26 3.50 -10.52 4.40
C LEU A 26 2.31 -11.46 4.62
N ASP A 27 2.49 -12.53 5.40
CA ASP A 27 1.43 -13.50 5.69
C ASP A 27 0.43 -12.89 6.68
N GLU A 28 0.94 -12.22 7.72
CA GLU A 28 0.10 -11.43 8.63
C GLU A 28 -0.61 -10.28 7.91
N ARG A 29 0.05 -9.62 6.95
CA ARG A 29 -0.55 -8.57 6.13
C ARG A 29 -1.75 -9.09 5.34
N ASP A 30 -1.64 -10.27 4.72
CA ASP A 30 -2.76 -10.90 4.02
C ASP A 30 -3.86 -11.39 4.98
N ALA A 31 -3.49 -11.93 6.14
CA ALA A 31 -4.45 -12.32 7.17
C ALA A 31 -5.25 -11.11 7.70
N LEU A 32 -4.59 -9.97 7.93
CA LEU A 32 -5.23 -8.70 8.31
C LEU A 32 -6.18 -8.21 7.22
N TYR A 33 -5.73 -8.24 5.96
CA TYR A 33 -6.57 -7.90 4.82
C TYR A 33 -7.84 -8.76 4.77
N LYS A 34 -7.69 -10.09 4.86
CA LYS A 34 -8.80 -11.03 4.85
C LYS A 34 -9.77 -10.77 6.00
N ALA A 35 -9.25 -10.59 7.21
CA ALA A 35 -10.07 -10.27 8.37
C ALA A 35 -10.87 -8.98 8.19
N CYS A 36 -10.25 -7.93 7.63
CA CYS A 36 -10.93 -6.68 7.34
C CYS A 36 -12.05 -6.84 6.31
N VAL A 37 -11.80 -7.54 5.19
CA VAL A 37 -12.80 -7.81 4.15
C VAL A 37 -14.00 -8.58 4.73
N GLU A 38 -13.73 -9.68 5.43
CA GLU A 38 -14.78 -10.56 5.97
C GLU A 38 -15.56 -9.88 7.11
N SER A 39 -14.93 -8.99 7.89
CA SER A 39 -15.59 -8.25 8.98
C SER A 39 -16.73 -7.35 8.49
N VAL A 40 -16.65 -6.86 7.25
CA VAL A 40 -17.69 -6.04 6.62
C VAL A 40 -18.59 -6.86 5.69
N ARG A 41 -18.55 -8.20 5.82
CA ARG A 41 -19.36 -9.17 5.06
C ARG A 41 -19.11 -9.12 3.55
N LEU A 42 -17.90 -8.76 3.16
CA LEU A 42 -17.42 -8.92 1.80
C LEU A 42 -16.67 -10.25 1.68
N ASP A 43 -16.53 -10.75 0.46
CA ASP A 43 -15.79 -11.97 0.16
C ASP A 43 -14.37 -11.65 -0.29
N TYR A 44 -13.38 -12.25 0.38
CA TYR A 44 -11.95 -12.05 0.10
C TYR A 44 -11.59 -12.34 -1.36
N ASN A 45 -12.03 -13.48 -1.89
CA ASN A 45 -11.70 -13.89 -3.25
C ASN A 45 -12.35 -12.97 -4.30
N THR A 46 -13.56 -12.50 -4.01
CA THR A 46 -14.30 -11.57 -4.87
C THR A 46 -13.58 -10.23 -4.95
N ILE A 47 -13.10 -9.66 -3.83
CA ILE A 47 -12.32 -8.42 -3.88
C ILE A 47 -11.03 -8.64 -4.68
N ARG A 48 -10.24 -9.67 -4.34
CA ARG A 48 -8.95 -9.96 -4.99
C ARG A 48 -9.09 -10.16 -6.50
N SER A 49 -10.07 -10.96 -6.93
CA SER A 49 -10.29 -11.24 -8.36
C SER A 49 -10.75 -10.02 -9.14
N ASN A 50 -11.66 -9.19 -8.58
CA ASN A 50 -12.09 -7.95 -9.24
C ASN A 50 -10.95 -6.91 -9.30
N ALA A 51 -10.16 -6.78 -8.23
CA ALA A 51 -9.00 -5.91 -8.21
C ALA A 51 -7.94 -6.34 -9.24
N ALA A 52 -7.66 -7.64 -9.34
CA ALA A 52 -6.76 -8.20 -10.35
C ALA A 52 -7.28 -7.91 -11.77
N ALA A 53 -8.57 -8.12 -12.03
CA ALA A 53 -9.17 -7.83 -13.34
C ALA A 53 -9.04 -6.35 -13.74
N VAL A 54 -9.14 -5.42 -12.78
CA VAL A 54 -8.87 -3.99 -13.03
C VAL A 54 -7.39 -3.77 -13.34
N GLY A 55 -6.48 -4.35 -12.56
CA GLY A 55 -5.04 -4.26 -12.79
C GLY A 55 -4.64 -4.75 -14.18
N ASP A 56 -5.12 -5.94 -14.56
CA ASP A 56 -4.88 -6.56 -15.87
C ASP A 56 -5.45 -5.71 -17.01
N TRP A 57 -6.66 -5.19 -16.84
CA TRP A 57 -7.29 -4.33 -17.85
C TRP A 57 -6.52 -3.02 -18.06
N LEU A 58 -5.90 -2.48 -17.02
CA LEU A 58 -5.12 -1.23 -17.11
C LEU A 58 -3.71 -1.42 -17.67
N GLU A 59 -3.22 -2.66 -17.77
CA GLU A 59 -1.85 -2.92 -18.18
C GLU A 59 -1.57 -2.37 -19.59
N GLY A 60 -0.56 -1.50 -19.68
CA GLY A 60 -0.18 -0.82 -20.93
C GLY A 60 -1.12 0.29 -21.42
N LYS A 61 -2.19 0.63 -20.68
CA LYS A 61 -3.12 1.71 -21.05
C LYS A 61 -2.63 3.09 -20.60
N SER A 62 -2.88 4.08 -21.44
CA SER A 62 -2.74 5.50 -21.10
C SER A 62 -4.06 6.08 -20.58
N GLU A 63 -4.00 7.29 -19.99
CA GLU A 63 -5.18 8.07 -19.64
C GLU A 63 -6.14 8.21 -20.84
N LYS A 64 -5.59 8.49 -22.02
CA LYS A 64 -6.38 8.65 -23.25
C LYS A 64 -7.17 7.38 -23.57
N ASP A 65 -6.56 6.20 -23.45
CA ASP A 65 -7.22 4.93 -23.75
C ASP A 65 -8.42 4.69 -22.82
N VAL A 66 -8.30 5.04 -21.54
CA VAL A 66 -9.39 4.92 -20.56
C VAL A 66 -10.51 5.90 -20.87
N LEU A 67 -10.19 7.17 -21.13
CA LEU A 67 -11.19 8.20 -21.41
C LEU A 67 -11.90 7.99 -22.75
N ASP A 68 -11.18 7.53 -23.78
CA ASP A 68 -11.77 7.14 -25.08
C ASP A 68 -12.73 5.95 -24.91
N ALA A 69 -12.32 4.92 -24.15
CA ALA A 69 -13.16 3.76 -23.88
C ALA A 69 -14.44 4.17 -23.12
N LEU A 70 -14.33 5.08 -22.15
CA LEU A 70 -15.48 5.63 -21.43
C LEU A 70 -16.42 6.42 -22.35
N ALA A 71 -15.86 7.24 -23.25
CA ALA A 71 -16.66 8.02 -24.19
C ALA A 71 -17.45 7.14 -25.16
N ALA A 72 -16.88 6.00 -25.56
CA ALA A 72 -17.48 5.02 -26.45
C ALA A 72 -18.46 4.05 -25.77
N ALA A 73 -18.45 3.96 -24.44
CA ALA A 73 -19.25 2.98 -23.70
C ALA A 73 -20.75 3.30 -23.79
N PRO A 74 -21.59 2.36 -24.27
CA PRO A 74 -23.03 2.51 -24.23
C PRO A 74 -23.57 2.37 -22.80
N GLU A 75 -24.77 2.90 -22.56
CA GLU A 75 -25.48 2.67 -21.30
C GLU A 75 -25.75 1.17 -21.13
N GLY A 76 -25.43 0.63 -19.94
CA GLY A 76 -25.60 -0.79 -19.63
C GLY A 76 -24.55 -1.73 -20.23
N ALA A 77 -23.42 -1.21 -20.74
CA ALA A 77 -22.30 -2.03 -21.18
C ALA A 77 -21.80 -2.97 -20.07
N SER A 78 -21.42 -4.20 -20.43
CA SER A 78 -20.87 -5.17 -19.49
C SER A 78 -19.34 -5.08 -19.40
N ALA A 79 -18.75 -5.53 -18.29
CA ALA A 79 -17.30 -5.62 -18.17
C ALA A 79 -16.63 -6.47 -19.25
N ALA A 80 -17.33 -7.46 -19.82
CA ALA A 80 -16.81 -8.27 -20.91
C ALA A 80 -16.62 -7.46 -22.21
N ASP A 81 -17.43 -6.42 -22.42
CA ASP A 81 -17.42 -5.60 -23.63
C ASP A 81 -16.46 -4.41 -23.50
N VAL A 82 -16.50 -3.71 -22.37
CA VAL A 82 -15.79 -2.43 -22.18
C VAL A 82 -14.69 -2.48 -21.12
N GLY A 83 -14.61 -3.57 -20.35
CA GLY A 83 -13.71 -3.72 -19.22
C GLY A 83 -14.30 -3.30 -17.87
N PRO A 84 -13.70 -3.78 -16.77
CA PRO A 84 -14.24 -3.63 -15.42
C PRO A 84 -14.29 -2.18 -14.93
N VAL A 85 -13.32 -1.34 -15.33
CA VAL A 85 -13.31 0.08 -14.97
C VAL A 85 -14.43 0.83 -15.69
N ILE A 86 -14.58 0.59 -17.00
CA ILE A 86 -15.54 1.31 -17.82
C ILE A 86 -16.97 0.90 -17.48
N GLU A 87 -17.24 -0.37 -17.19
CA GLU A 87 -18.55 -0.82 -16.70
C GLU A 87 -18.98 -0.03 -15.45
N ALA A 88 -18.08 0.05 -14.46
CA ALA A 88 -18.35 0.73 -13.19
C ALA A 88 -18.62 2.23 -13.40
N VAL A 89 -17.75 2.92 -14.16
CA VAL A 89 -17.88 4.36 -14.40
C VAL A 89 -19.06 4.70 -15.30
N ALA A 90 -19.34 3.89 -16.33
CA ALA A 90 -20.50 4.06 -17.19
C ALA A 90 -21.79 3.94 -16.37
N TYR A 91 -21.90 2.98 -15.45
CA TYR A 91 -23.05 2.91 -14.54
C TYR A 91 -23.24 4.22 -13.76
N VAL A 92 -22.18 4.77 -13.17
CA VAL A 92 -22.24 6.02 -12.39
C VAL A 92 -22.69 7.20 -13.26
N ARG A 93 -22.19 7.30 -14.49
CA ARG A 93 -22.53 8.37 -15.46
C ARG A 93 -24.03 8.45 -15.77
N HIS A 94 -24.71 7.29 -15.74
CA HIS A 94 -26.13 7.15 -16.07
C HIS A 94 -27.04 7.01 -14.84
N ALA A 95 -26.46 6.90 -13.63
CA ALA A 95 -27.22 6.74 -12.40
C ALA A 95 -27.95 8.04 -12.00
N GLY A 96 -29.22 7.92 -11.61
CA GLY A 96 -29.94 9.00 -10.96
C GLY A 96 -29.40 9.32 -9.56
N PRO A 97 -29.80 10.45 -8.95
CA PRO A 97 -29.29 10.90 -7.65
C PRO A 97 -29.40 9.89 -6.50
N PHE A 98 -30.32 8.92 -6.59
CA PHE A 98 -30.56 7.90 -5.59
C PHE A 98 -30.17 6.49 -6.04
N ASP A 99 -29.71 6.32 -7.27
CA ASP A 99 -29.37 5.01 -7.85
C ASP A 99 -27.94 4.59 -7.55
N TRP A 100 -27.08 5.57 -7.23
CA TRP A 100 -25.69 5.32 -6.84
C TRP A 100 -25.27 6.15 -5.63
N TYR A 101 -24.47 5.53 -4.75
CA TYR A 101 -23.83 6.22 -3.64
C TYR A 101 -22.32 6.15 -3.76
N TYR A 102 -21.70 7.32 -3.76
CA TYR A 102 -20.26 7.48 -3.69
C TYR A 102 -19.73 6.78 -2.44
N SER A 103 -18.75 5.90 -2.61
CA SER A 103 -17.99 5.32 -1.51
C SER A 103 -16.53 5.78 -1.61
N ARG A 104 -15.88 5.92 -0.45
CA ARG A 104 -14.45 6.23 -0.41
C ARG A 104 -13.61 5.24 -1.20
N MET A 105 -13.93 3.94 -1.13
CA MET A 105 -13.18 2.92 -1.86
C MET A 105 -13.38 3.04 -3.38
N PHE A 106 -14.55 3.43 -3.87
CA PHE A 106 -14.70 3.77 -5.28
C PHE A 106 -13.81 4.95 -5.68
N GLY A 107 -13.82 6.01 -4.87
CA GLY A 107 -12.96 7.17 -5.06
C GLY A 107 -11.48 6.82 -5.13
N ILE A 108 -10.98 6.08 -4.13
CA ILE A 108 -9.58 5.64 -4.12
C ILE A 108 -9.30 4.69 -5.29
N GLY A 109 -10.23 3.82 -5.66
CA GLY A 109 -10.12 2.99 -6.85
C GLY A 109 -9.83 3.81 -8.11
N LEU A 110 -10.59 4.89 -8.34
CA LEU A 110 -10.34 5.81 -9.45
C LEU A 110 -9.00 6.54 -9.34
N ILE A 111 -8.59 6.97 -8.14
CA ILE A 111 -7.27 7.58 -7.92
C ILE A 111 -6.16 6.61 -8.32
N GLN A 112 -6.32 5.32 -8.01
CA GLN A 112 -5.34 4.29 -8.35
C GLN A 112 -5.37 3.94 -9.84
N VAL A 113 -6.54 4.02 -10.49
CA VAL A 113 -6.64 3.95 -11.95
C VAL A 113 -5.85 5.10 -12.58
N MET A 114 -6.05 6.34 -12.12
CA MET A 114 -5.31 7.53 -12.56
C MET A 114 -3.79 7.32 -12.46
N ALA A 115 -3.33 6.88 -11.28
CA ALA A 115 -1.91 6.61 -11.05
C ALA A 115 -1.35 5.54 -11.99
N LYS A 116 -2.08 4.42 -12.18
CA LYS A 116 -1.67 3.29 -13.00
C LYS A 116 -1.53 3.67 -14.48
N VAL A 117 -2.34 4.61 -14.97
CA VAL A 117 -2.28 5.10 -16.36
C VAL A 117 -1.43 6.36 -16.55
N GLY A 118 -0.64 6.73 -15.53
CA GLY A 118 0.38 7.76 -15.60
C GLY A 118 -0.11 9.20 -15.36
N VAL A 119 -1.29 9.38 -14.78
CA VAL A 119 -1.81 10.72 -14.43
C VAL A 119 -1.19 11.19 -13.12
N ASP A 120 -0.69 12.43 -13.12
CA ASP A 120 -0.24 13.08 -11.90
C ASP A 120 -1.41 13.30 -10.92
N LEU A 121 -1.26 12.86 -9.68
CA LEU A 121 -2.34 12.91 -8.70
C LEU A 121 -2.46 14.31 -8.11
N SER A 122 -3.42 15.07 -8.61
CA SER A 122 -3.73 16.42 -8.17
C SER A 122 -5.23 16.67 -8.11
N ILE A 123 -5.65 17.67 -7.33
CA ILE A 123 -7.06 18.10 -7.29
C ILE A 123 -7.54 18.51 -8.69
N THR A 124 -6.72 19.25 -9.44
CA THR A 124 -7.03 19.68 -10.81
C THR A 124 -7.30 18.49 -11.74
N ASN A 125 -6.46 17.45 -11.70
CA ASN A 125 -6.65 16.27 -12.56
C ASN A 125 -7.85 15.43 -12.08
N ALA A 126 -8.12 15.38 -10.78
CA ALA A 126 -9.33 14.74 -10.26
C ALA A 126 -10.60 15.45 -10.75
N GLU A 127 -10.63 16.78 -10.75
CA GLU A 127 -11.75 17.56 -11.28
C GLU A 127 -11.96 17.30 -12.78
N ALA A 128 -10.88 17.25 -13.57
CA ALA A 128 -10.94 16.94 -15.00
C ALA A 128 -11.48 15.51 -15.27
N TRP A 129 -11.07 14.53 -14.45
CA TRP A 129 -11.62 13.17 -14.52
C TRP A 129 -13.09 13.12 -14.13
N ALA A 130 -13.49 13.80 -13.05
CA ALA A 130 -14.89 13.88 -12.65
C ALA A 130 -15.76 14.50 -13.75
N ASP A 131 -15.26 15.53 -14.45
CA ASP A 131 -15.92 16.10 -15.63
C ASP A 131 -16.14 15.08 -16.74
N ALA A 132 -15.06 14.39 -17.15
CA ALA A 132 -15.13 13.38 -18.21
C ALA A 132 -16.11 12.25 -17.86
N MET A 133 -16.16 11.87 -16.58
CA MET A 133 -17.03 10.82 -16.05
C MET A 133 -18.46 11.29 -15.74
N LYS A 134 -18.74 12.59 -15.82
CA LYS A 134 -19.99 13.23 -15.36
C LYS A 134 -20.32 12.90 -13.90
N MET A 135 -19.30 12.87 -13.05
CA MET A 135 -19.40 12.66 -11.62
C MET A 135 -19.40 13.98 -10.85
N GLU A 136 -19.81 13.92 -9.58
CA GLU A 136 -19.81 15.09 -8.71
C GLU A 136 -18.36 15.50 -8.36
N LYS A 137 -17.91 16.63 -8.93
CA LYS A 137 -16.51 17.07 -8.83
C LYS A 137 -16.06 17.31 -7.40
N SER A 138 -16.91 17.93 -6.56
CA SER A 138 -16.48 18.32 -5.22
C SER A 138 -16.18 17.11 -4.34
N LYS A 139 -16.95 16.02 -4.45
CA LYS A 139 -16.66 14.74 -3.80
C LYS A 139 -15.34 14.13 -4.25
N PHE A 140 -15.10 14.04 -5.56
CA PHE A 140 -13.87 13.39 -6.03
C PHE A 140 -12.62 14.23 -5.75
N ALA A 141 -12.71 15.55 -5.90
CA ALA A 141 -11.66 16.49 -5.49
C ALA A 141 -11.37 16.41 -3.99
N ALA A 142 -12.40 16.35 -3.14
CA ALA A 142 -12.24 16.19 -1.70
C ALA A 142 -11.58 14.85 -1.34
N GLU A 143 -11.96 13.75 -2.00
CA GLU A 143 -11.34 12.44 -1.79
C GLU A 143 -9.87 12.44 -2.25
N MET A 144 -9.55 13.06 -3.40
CA MET A 144 -8.16 13.24 -3.84
C MET A 144 -7.33 14.01 -2.79
N GLY A 145 -7.85 15.11 -2.26
CA GLY A 145 -7.18 15.86 -1.19
C GLY A 145 -6.96 15.03 0.07
N ALA A 146 -7.97 14.26 0.49
CA ALA A 146 -7.88 13.38 1.65
C ALA A 146 -6.87 12.24 1.45
N TYR A 147 -6.84 11.65 0.25
CA TYR A 147 -5.89 10.61 -0.15
C TYR A 147 -4.45 11.13 -0.13
N LEU A 148 -4.18 12.25 -0.80
CA LEU A 148 -2.85 12.88 -0.84
C LEU A 148 -2.34 13.22 0.56
N SER A 149 -3.22 13.79 1.40
CA SER A 149 -2.90 14.08 2.80
C SER A 149 -2.56 12.83 3.62
N SER A 150 -3.23 11.69 3.32
CA SER A 150 -2.95 10.41 3.99
C SER A 150 -1.63 9.79 3.53
N MET A 151 -1.32 9.86 2.23
CA MET A 151 -0.05 9.40 1.68
C MET A 151 1.14 10.16 2.25
N GLU A 152 1.02 11.48 2.40
CA GLU A 152 2.07 12.30 3.00
C GLU A 152 2.31 11.91 4.47
N ARG A 153 1.25 11.69 5.25
CA ARG A 153 1.38 11.19 6.64
C ARG A 153 2.06 9.82 6.71
N LEU A 154 1.73 8.90 5.81
CA LEU A 154 2.36 7.57 5.77
C LEU A 154 3.85 7.66 5.43
N LYS A 155 4.22 8.52 4.48
CA LYS A 155 5.62 8.77 4.12
C LYS A 155 6.42 9.36 5.29
N GLN A 156 5.82 10.27 6.05
CA GLN A 156 6.45 10.80 7.26
C GLN A 156 6.60 9.73 8.35
N ALA A 157 5.59 8.90 8.56
CA ALA A 157 5.65 7.80 9.51
C ALA A 157 6.74 6.77 9.13
N GLU A 158 6.85 6.43 7.85
CA GLU A 158 7.91 5.56 7.31
C GLU A 158 9.30 6.09 7.67
N GLN A 159 9.56 7.38 7.42
CA GLN A 159 10.87 7.99 7.72
C GLN A 159 11.20 7.85 9.21
N ILE A 160 10.24 8.10 10.09
CA ILE A 160 10.41 7.95 11.54
C ILE A 160 10.72 6.49 11.92
N PHE A 161 10.02 5.51 11.33
CA PHE A 161 10.26 4.09 11.60
C PHE A 161 11.63 3.63 11.10
N ALA A 162 12.03 4.07 9.90
CA ALA A 162 13.34 3.75 9.33
C ALA A 162 14.47 4.30 10.20
N GLU A 163 14.37 5.57 10.62
CA GLU A 163 15.35 6.21 11.52
C GLU A 163 15.43 5.51 12.88
N SER A 164 14.28 5.14 13.46
CA SER A 164 14.23 4.43 14.74
C SER A 164 14.87 3.05 14.64
N THR A 165 14.60 2.31 13.56
CA THR A 165 15.17 0.98 13.31
C THR A 165 16.69 1.06 13.13
N ALA A 166 17.18 2.02 12.34
CA ALA A 166 18.61 2.23 12.15
C ALA A 166 19.33 2.58 13.46
N ARG A 167 18.70 3.40 14.32
CA ARG A 167 19.24 3.75 15.64
C ARG A 167 19.35 2.53 16.56
N GLU A 168 18.31 1.70 16.63
CA GLU A 168 18.33 0.49 17.47
C GLU A 168 19.33 -0.55 16.94
N ALA A 169 19.47 -0.69 15.61
CA ALA A 169 20.47 -1.55 15.00
C ALA A 169 21.90 -1.09 15.36
N LYS A 170 22.17 0.22 15.25
CA LYS A 170 23.47 0.81 15.64
C LYS A 170 23.78 0.57 17.11
N LYS A 171 22.83 0.84 18.02
CA LYS A 171 22.99 0.63 19.46
C LYS A 171 23.25 -0.85 19.79
N THR A 172 22.58 -1.75 19.08
CA THR A 172 22.78 -3.20 19.23
C THR A 172 24.17 -3.62 18.75
N ALA A 173 24.61 -3.12 17.59
CA ALA A 173 25.95 -3.38 17.06
C ALA A 173 27.06 -2.85 17.99
N GLU A 174 26.92 -1.63 18.51
CA GLU A 174 27.85 -1.04 19.49
C GLU A 174 27.94 -1.88 20.77
N ARG A 175 26.79 -2.36 21.28
CA ARG A 175 26.74 -3.24 22.46
C ARG A 175 27.41 -4.59 22.21
N LEU A 176 27.21 -5.19 21.03
CA LEU A 176 27.85 -6.44 20.65
C LEU A 176 29.37 -6.26 20.48
N ALA A 177 29.81 -5.18 19.84
CA ALA A 177 31.22 -4.85 19.68
C ALA A 177 31.91 -4.62 21.03
N ALA A 178 31.26 -3.89 21.95
CA ALA A 178 31.79 -3.67 23.30
C ALA A 178 31.94 -4.98 24.08
N ARG A 179 30.97 -5.90 23.98
CA ARG A 179 31.05 -7.23 24.60
C ARG A 179 32.16 -8.08 24.00
N ALA A 180 32.32 -8.08 22.67
CA ALA A 180 33.39 -8.80 21.99
C ALA A 180 34.78 -8.28 22.40
N GLN A 181 34.95 -6.95 22.49
CA GLN A 181 36.19 -6.35 22.97
C GLN A 181 36.49 -6.68 24.44
N ALA A 182 35.47 -6.71 25.31
CA ALA A 182 35.65 -7.10 26.70
C ALA A 182 36.09 -8.57 26.82
N ALA A 183 35.42 -9.47 26.10
CA ALA A 183 35.77 -10.90 26.08
C ALA A 183 37.17 -11.16 25.53
N ALA A 184 37.59 -10.44 24.47
CA ALA A 184 38.95 -10.55 23.94
C ALA A 184 40.02 -10.10 24.94
N LYS A 185 39.78 -9.00 25.67
CA LYS A 185 40.70 -8.52 26.71
C LYS A 185 40.80 -9.50 27.88
N GLU A 186 39.71 -10.14 28.26
CA GLU A 186 39.67 -11.14 29.33
C GLU A 186 40.44 -12.42 28.93
N ALA A 187 40.28 -12.87 27.67
CA ALA A 187 41.06 -13.99 27.13
C ALA A 187 42.56 -13.68 27.08
N ASP A 188 42.96 -12.49 26.59
CA ASP A 188 44.37 -12.04 26.57
C ASP A 188 44.98 -11.94 27.98
N GLN A 189 44.16 -11.68 29.01
CA GLN A 189 44.61 -11.63 30.41
C GLN A 189 44.84 -13.02 30.97
N LEU A 190 43.90 -13.95 30.72
CA LEU A 190 44.01 -15.35 31.15
C LEU A 190 45.21 -16.05 30.49
N GLU A 191 45.46 -15.84 29.19
CA GLU A 191 46.64 -16.40 28.51
C GLU A 191 47.96 -15.91 29.12
N LYS A 192 48.03 -14.62 29.51
CA LYS A 192 49.22 -14.07 30.16
C LYS A 192 49.41 -14.58 31.58
N GLU A 193 48.33 -14.83 32.31
CA GLU A 193 48.38 -15.42 33.66
C GLU A 193 48.83 -16.88 33.59
N ASP A 194 48.33 -17.67 32.64
CA ASP A 194 48.77 -19.06 32.40
C ASP A 194 50.25 -19.11 31.97
N GLU A 195 50.72 -18.21 31.10
CA GLU A 195 52.14 -18.14 30.71
C GLU A 195 53.07 -17.82 31.90
N LEU A 196 52.63 -16.93 32.80
CA LEU A 196 53.37 -16.57 34.02
C LEU A 196 53.39 -17.72 35.06
N GLU A 197 52.33 -18.55 35.12
CA GLU A 197 52.27 -19.71 36.01
C GLU A 197 53.17 -20.87 35.54
N VAL A 198 53.35 -21.04 34.22
CA VAL A 198 54.23 -22.06 33.64
C VAL A 198 55.72 -21.69 33.76
N GLU A 199 56.07 -20.39 33.76
CA GLU A 199 57.46 -19.93 33.97
C GLU A 199 57.88 -19.87 35.44
N ALA A 200 56.97 -20.01 36.40
CA ALA A 200 57.32 -20.03 37.82
C ALA A 200 58.12 -21.32 38.16
N PRO A 201 59.37 -21.21 38.66
CA PRO A 201 60.22 -22.37 38.87
C PRO A 201 59.63 -23.25 39.99
N THR A 202 59.45 -24.55 39.71
CA THR A 202 59.11 -25.54 40.74
C THR A 202 60.26 -25.65 41.75
N THR A 203 60.22 -24.84 42.79
CA THR A 203 61.08 -24.97 43.97
C THR A 203 60.67 -26.22 44.74
N SER A 204 61.30 -27.33 44.38
CA SER A 204 61.24 -28.58 45.14
C SER A 204 62.26 -28.49 46.29
N VAL A 205 61.77 -28.66 47.52
CA VAL A 205 62.50 -28.69 48.80
C VAL A 205 63.35 -29.95 48.93
#